data_AF-A0A538LRK6-F1
#
_entry.id   AF-A0A538LRK6-F1
#
_cell.length_a   1.000
_cell.length_b   1.000
_cell.length_c   1.000
_cell.angle_alpha   90.00
_cell.angle_beta   90.00
_cell.angle_gamma   90.00
#
_symmetry.space_group_name_H-M   'P 1'
#
loop_
_entity.id
_entity.type
_entity.pdbx_description
1 polymer ?
#
loop_
_entity_poly.entity_id
_entity_poly.type
_entity_poly.pdbx_seq_one_letter_code
_entity_poly.pdbx_strand_id
1 'polypeptide(L)'
;MRCRSRSCLRRPRARAHLKRRLIKEGLLAALCGDCGIREWRGMPLALELHHINGDRSDNRLENLALLCPNCHSQTDTWGGRNGARDRGPIPDTPSP
;
A
#
# COMPACT_ATOMS: atom_id res chain seq x y z
N MET A 1 44.46 -3.55 -14.94
CA MET A 1 43.79 -2.61 -15.87
C MET A 1 42.52 -2.09 -15.20
N ARG A 2 42.36 -0.76 -15.08
CA ARG A 2 41.20 -0.10 -14.46
C ARG A 2 40.17 0.19 -15.54
N CYS A 3 39.00 -0.45 -15.50
CA CYS A 3 37.87 -0.04 -16.32
C CYS A 3 37.01 0.97 -15.55
N ARG A 4 36.92 2.18 -16.09
CA ARG A 4 36.17 3.34 -15.59
C ARG A 4 34.86 3.43 -16.38
N SER A 5 33.73 3.11 -15.76
CA SER A 5 32.43 3.51 -16.30
C SER A 5 31.42 3.65 -15.17
N ARG A 6 31.24 4.91 -14.75
CA ARG A 6 30.19 5.37 -13.86
C ARG A 6 28.86 5.28 -14.61
N SER A 7 28.10 4.22 -14.40
CA SER A 7 26.68 4.15 -14.80
C SER A 7 25.86 3.72 -13.60
N CYS A 8 25.04 4.65 -13.15
CA CYS A 8 24.23 4.65 -11.96
C CYS A 8 23.23 3.48 -11.95
N LEU A 9 23.60 2.34 -11.34
CA LEU A 9 22.58 1.44 -10.78
C LEU A 9 21.96 2.17 -9.58
N ARG A 10 20.99 3.03 -9.90
CA ARG A 10 20.15 3.75 -8.93
C ARG A 10 19.47 2.68 -8.09
N ARG A 11 20.06 2.36 -6.93
CA ARG A 11 19.45 1.45 -5.95
C ARG A 11 18.01 1.92 -5.77
N PRO A 12 16.98 1.09 -6.06
CA PRO A 12 15.61 1.53 -5.86
C PRO A 12 15.48 1.94 -4.40
N ARG A 13 15.20 3.23 -4.16
CA ARG A 13 14.97 3.74 -2.80
C ARG A 13 13.85 2.88 -2.22
N ALA A 14 14.17 2.07 -1.21
CA ALA A 14 13.25 1.05 -0.73
C ALA A 14 11.93 1.72 -0.33
N ARG A 15 10.80 1.24 -0.88
CA ARG A 15 9.45 1.76 -0.66
C ARG A 15 9.07 1.85 0.82
N ALA A 16 9.71 1.03 1.67
CA ALA A 16 9.62 1.10 3.12
C ALA A 16 9.92 2.49 3.70
N HIS A 17 10.69 3.33 2.98
CA HIS A 17 10.97 4.69 3.38
C HIS A 17 9.85 5.68 3.07
N LEU A 18 8.99 5.44 2.06
CA LEU A 18 7.96 6.43 1.69
C LEU A 18 6.94 6.59 2.82
N LYS A 19 6.31 5.48 3.25
CA LYS A 19 5.37 5.48 4.38
C LYS A 19 5.96 6.15 5.63
N ARG A 20 7.17 5.75 6.03
CA ARG A 20 7.86 6.30 7.21
C ARG A 20 8.11 7.80 7.08
N ARG A 21 8.50 8.27 5.90
CA ARG A 21 8.72 9.69 5.64
C ARG A 21 7.41 10.49 5.67
N LEU A 22 6.35 10.01 5.02
CA LEU A 22 5.05 10.68 5.01
C LEU A 22 4.48 10.87 6.42
N ILE A 23 4.61 9.85 7.28
CA ILE A 23 4.20 9.95 8.69
C ILE A 23 5.11 10.92 9.45
N LYS A 24 6.43 10.81 9.28
CA LYS A 24 7.41 11.68 9.97
C LYS A 24 7.26 13.16 9.60
N GLU A 25 6.97 13.44 8.33
CA GLU A 25 6.77 14.78 7.79
C GLU A 25 5.35 15.31 8.09
N GLY A 26 4.48 14.52 8.75
CA GLY A 26 3.12 14.92 9.12
C GLY A 26 2.13 15.00 7.96
N LEU A 27 2.51 14.50 6.78
CA LEU A 27 1.69 14.54 5.57
C LEU A 27 0.57 13.49 5.58
N LEU A 28 0.75 12.39 6.31
CA LEU A 28 -0.28 11.38 6.56
C LEU A 28 -0.33 11.05 8.05
N ALA A 29 -1.54 11.03 8.62
CA ALA A 29 -1.75 10.66 10.00
C ALA A 29 -1.50 9.16 10.21
N ALA A 30 -0.90 8.77 11.35
CA ALA A 30 -0.63 7.38 11.71
C ALA A 30 -1.90 6.64 12.19
N LEU A 31 -2.97 6.70 11.40
CA LEU A 31 -4.25 6.02 11.61
C LEU A 31 -4.78 5.49 10.27
N CYS A 32 -5.72 4.54 10.32
CA CYS A 32 -6.42 4.08 9.13
C CYS A 32 -7.30 5.21 8.57
N GLY A 33 -7.11 5.57 7.30
CA GLY A 33 -7.91 6.61 6.61
C GLY A 33 -9.37 6.21 6.35
N ASP A 34 -9.71 4.94 6.55
CA ASP A 34 -11.08 4.42 6.40
C ASP A 34 -11.76 4.25 7.77
N CYS A 35 -11.32 3.28 8.58
CA CYS A 35 -11.95 3.00 9.88
C CYS A 35 -11.36 3.75 11.08
N GLY A 36 -10.34 4.59 10.89
CA GLY A 36 -9.74 5.41 11.96
C GLY A 36 -8.88 4.66 12.99
N ILE A 37 -8.80 3.33 12.94
CA ILE A 37 -8.03 2.55 13.92
C ILE A 37 -6.53 2.83 13.81
N ARG A 38 -5.86 2.96 14.96
CA ARG A 38 -4.40 3.14 15.08
C ARG A 38 -3.71 2.09 15.94
N GLU A 39 -4.48 1.34 16.72
CA GLU A 39 -3.99 0.35 17.67
C GLU A 39 -4.84 -0.92 17.59
N TRP A 40 -4.21 -2.06 17.81
CA TRP A 40 -4.88 -3.35 17.91
C TRP A 40 -4.33 -4.10 19.11
N ARG A 41 -5.23 -4.56 20.00
CA ARG A 41 -4.86 -5.23 21.26
C ARG A 41 -3.88 -4.42 22.11
N GLY A 42 -4.08 -3.09 22.18
CA GLY A 42 -3.24 -2.17 22.95
C GLY A 42 -1.85 -1.92 22.37
N MET A 43 -1.57 -2.40 21.15
CA MET A 43 -0.28 -2.21 20.47
C MET A 43 -0.46 -1.36 19.21
N PRO A 44 0.53 -0.53 18.82
CA PRO A 44 0.47 0.23 17.57
C PRO A 44 0.24 -0.66 16.36
N LEU A 45 -0.74 -0.29 15.54
CA LEU A 45 -1.09 -1.07 14.36
C LEU A 45 -0.15 -0.78 13.20
N ALA A 46 0.33 -1.83 12.54
CA ALA A 46 1.09 -1.71 11.30
C ALA A 46 0.15 -1.32 10.14
N LEU A 47 0.08 -0.03 9.83
CA LEU A 47 -0.67 0.47 8.67
C LEU A 47 0.07 0.17 7.36
N GLU A 48 -0.67 -0.05 6.28
CA GLU A 48 -0.20 -0.32 4.94
C GLU A 48 -0.39 0.92 4.06
N LEU A 49 0.58 1.20 3.18
CA LEU A 49 0.46 2.29 2.22
C LEU A 49 -0.34 1.78 1.01
N HIS A 50 -1.48 2.42 0.75
CA HIS A 50 -2.40 2.12 -0.32
C HIS A 50 -2.32 3.19 -1.41
N HIS A 51 -2.22 2.74 -2.66
CA HIS A 51 -2.36 3.56 -3.86
C HIS A 51 -3.79 3.42 -4.34
N ILE A 52 -4.58 4.50 -4.26
CA ILE A 52 -6.03 4.48 -4.52
C ILE A 52 -6.31 4.02 -5.96
N ASN A 53 -5.55 4.54 -6.92
CA ASN A 53 -5.65 4.13 -8.33
C ASN A 53 -4.98 2.79 -8.66
N GLY A 54 -4.34 2.14 -7.68
CA GLY A 54 -3.63 0.88 -7.89
C GLY A 54 -2.26 0.99 -8.59
N ASP A 55 -1.88 2.17 -9.08
CA ASP A 55 -0.56 2.41 -9.68
C ASP A 55 0.47 2.73 -8.58
N ARG A 56 1.39 1.79 -8.38
CA ARG A 56 2.48 1.88 -7.39
C ARG A 56 3.55 2.93 -7.74
N SER A 57 3.45 3.59 -8.90
CA SER A 57 4.36 4.64 -9.36
C SER A 57 3.85 6.05 -9.05
N ASP A 58 2.53 6.22 -8.91
CA ASP A 58 1.88 7.49 -8.62
C ASP A 58 1.92 7.81 -7.12
N ASN A 59 2.92 8.57 -6.69
CA ASN A 59 3.15 8.92 -5.28
C ASN A 59 2.63 10.32 -4.92
N ARG A 60 1.67 10.87 -5.69
CA ARG A 60 0.98 12.11 -5.30
C ARG A 60 0.21 11.89 -4.02
N LEU A 61 0.20 12.90 -3.13
CA LEU A 61 -0.42 12.76 -1.81
C LEU A 61 -1.91 12.42 -1.92
N GLU A 62 -2.62 13.00 -2.88
CA GLU A 62 -4.04 12.71 -3.11
C GLU A 62 -4.32 11.25 -3.54
N ASN A 63 -3.31 10.51 -4.02
CA ASN A 63 -3.44 9.11 -4.43
C ASN A 63 -3.01 8.12 -3.34
N LEU A 64 -2.55 8.61 -2.18
CA LEU A 64 -1.99 7.79 -1.12
C LEU A 64 -2.91 7.79 0.11
N ALA A 65 -3.15 6.60 0.66
CA ALA A 65 -3.83 6.44 1.93
C ALA A 65 -3.04 5.46 2.83
N LEU A 66 -3.17 5.63 4.15
CA LEU A 66 -2.75 4.60 5.10
C LEU A 66 -3.97 3.80 5.53
N LEU A 67 -3.96 2.50 5.32
CA LEU A 67 -5.06 1.61 5.68
C LEU A 67 -4.59 0.55 6.67
N CYS A 68 -5.48 0.09 7.55
CA CYS A 68 -5.22 -1.12 8.31
C CYS A 68 -5.29 -2.36 7.40
N PRO A 69 -4.66 -3.49 7.77
CA PRO A 69 -4.66 -4.69 6.94
C PRO A 69 -6.07 -5.19 6.58
N ASN A 70 -7.05 -4.99 7.48
CA ASN A 70 -8.43 -5.42 7.28
C ASN A 70 -9.19 -4.52 6.29
N CYS A 71 -9.01 -3.21 6.32
CA CYS A 71 -9.61 -2.31 5.33
C CYS A 71 -8.90 -2.46 3.99
N HIS A 72 -7.57 -2.57 4.00
CA HIS A 72 -6.81 -2.70 2.76
C HIS A 72 -7.19 -3.96 1.98
N SER A 73 -7.44 -5.10 2.65
CA SER A 73 -7.86 -6.34 2.00
C SER A 73 -9.21 -6.27 1.27
N GLN A 74 -10.02 -5.27 1.61
CA GLN A 74 -11.33 -5.02 1.01
C GLN A 74 -11.25 -4.09 -0.21
N THR A 75 -10.11 -3.47 -0.47
CA THR A 75 -9.94 -2.62 -1.65
C THR A 75 -9.86 -3.44 -2.93
N ASP A 76 -10.33 -2.85 -4.03
CA ASP A 76 -10.31 -3.47 -5.37
C ASP A 76 -8.89 -3.70 -5.87
N THR A 77 -7.93 -2.94 -5.36
CA THR A 77 -6.53 -2.97 -5.81
C THR A 77 -5.64 -3.90 -4.98
N TRP A 78 -6.19 -4.55 -3.95
CA TRP A 78 -5.46 -5.42 -3.04
C TRP A 78 -5.05 -6.75 -3.66
N GLY A 79 -3.92 -7.31 -3.20
CA GLY A 79 -3.57 -8.71 -3.45
C GLY A 79 -3.37 -9.11 -4.92
N GLY A 80 -3.17 -8.15 -5.83
CA GLY A 80 -3.04 -8.41 -7.28
C GLY A 80 -4.37 -8.43 -8.04
N ARG A 81 -5.48 -8.03 -7.41
CA ARG A 81 -6.79 -7.85 -8.07
C ARG A 81 -6.76 -6.83 -9.22
N ASN A 82 -5.82 -5.87 -9.20
CA ASN A 82 -5.54 -4.94 -10.30
C ASN A 82 -5.17 -5.58 -11.65
N GLY A 83 -4.82 -6.87 -11.67
CA GLY A 83 -4.38 -7.57 -12.87
C GLY A 83 -5.36 -8.62 -13.36
N ALA A 84 -6.66 -8.47 -13.07
CA ALA A 84 -7.71 -9.47 -13.30
C ALA A 84 -7.39 -10.50 -14.40
N ARG A 85 -7.06 -11.72 -13.95
CA ARG A 85 -7.55 -12.91 -14.66
C ARG A 85 -9.02 -13.01 -14.27
N ASP A 86 -9.86 -12.98 -15.29
CA ASP A 86 -11.29 -13.27 -15.20
C ASP A 86 -11.50 -14.55 -14.40
N ARG A 87 -11.94 -14.41 -13.14
CA ARG A 87 -12.47 -15.52 -12.37
C ARG A 87 -13.97 -15.35 -12.51
N GLY A 88 -14.55 -16.15 -13.40
CA GLY A 88 -15.98 -16.17 -13.66
C GLY A 88 -16.81 -16.26 -12.37
N PRO A 89 -18.12 -15.99 -12.46
CA PRO A 89 -18.98 -15.82 -11.29
C PRO A 89 -18.90 -17.04 -10.35
N ILE A 90 -18.75 -16.76 -9.05
CA ILE A 90 -18.89 -17.77 -8.00
C ILE A 90 -20.38 -18.16 -8.00
N PRO A 91 -20.73 -19.44 -8.18
CA PRO A 91 -22.13 -19.86 -8.17
C PRO A 91 -22.75 -19.58 -6.80
N ASP A 92 -23.92 -18.95 -6.80
CA ASP A 92 -24.71 -18.66 -5.60
C ASP A 92 -25.00 -19.97 -4.86
N THR A 93 -24.26 -20.21 -3.78
CA THR A 93 -24.58 -21.29 -2.85
C THR A 93 -25.37 -20.67 -1.71
N PRO A 94 -26.60 -21.11 -1.42
CA PRO A 94 -27.35 -20.57 -0.29
C PRO A 94 -26.56 -20.82 1.00
N SER A 95 -26.34 -19.75 1.78
CA SER A 95 -25.72 -19.84 3.10
C SER A 95 -26.67 -20.57 4.07
N PRO A 96 -26.15 -21.40 4.99
CA PRO A 96 -26.97 -22.10 5.98
C PRO A 96 -27.67 -21.15 6.95
#